data_AF-A0A960D0D4-F1
#
_entry.id   AF-A0A960D0D4-F1
#
_cell.length_a   1.000
_cell.length_b   1.000
_cell.length_c   1.000
_cell.angle_alpha   90.00
_cell.angle_beta   90.00
_cell.angle_gamma   90.00
#
_symmetry.space_group_name_H-M   'P 1'
#
loop_
_entity.id
_entity.type
_entity.pdbx_description
1 polymer ?
#
loop_
_entity_poly.entity_id
_entity_poly.type
_entity_poly.pdbx_seq_one_letter_code
_entity_poly.pdbx_strand_id
1 'polypeptide(L)'
;MNRAQRREWRKRTFQSSLTTAQKLVLLALETFADFPEGTNARPGEARLAEMCGLQHRAVRSALRAGKAIGLIEQTGRANPKRGMAAVYRLLPAPVSTGTQMPVEADFNRHGGAFQPARGDISTGTVVPPTNPETPRDNTKEGVRAGTCDSGATAVPGMAHPEIDRQQQTKPPPIGELDRPELPPKPGPEPERYCASHMPEGPGDEWDCRDCKSQWKVHKQWVKNAAEHKKAITEYRLWVIANCNECDGKGQQETPLGVKNHHNDIDRFYPAKEIVR
;
A
#
# COMPACT_ATOMS: atom_id res chain seq x y z
N MET A 1 11.82 6.03 -10.38
CA MET A 1 10.64 5.16 -10.55
C MET A 1 9.41 6.02 -10.36
N ASN A 2 8.71 6.37 -11.44
CA ASN A 2 7.51 7.20 -11.34
C ASN A 2 6.33 6.42 -10.72
N ARG A 3 5.23 7.11 -10.38
CA ARG A 3 4.04 6.48 -9.77
C ARG A 3 3.50 5.30 -10.59
N ALA A 4 3.41 5.46 -11.91
CA ALA A 4 2.91 4.42 -12.81
C ALA A 4 3.80 3.16 -12.76
N GLN A 5 5.12 3.32 -12.85
CA GLN A 5 6.09 2.24 -12.70
C GLN A 5 5.96 1.53 -11.36
N ARG A 6 5.71 2.28 -10.28
CA ARG A 6 5.52 1.73 -8.92
C ARG A 6 4.23 0.92 -8.80
N ARG A 7 3.12 1.40 -9.37
CA ARG A 7 1.86 0.64 -9.48
C ARG A 7 2.07 -0.65 -10.27
N GLU A 8 2.77 -0.58 -11.39
CA GLU A 8 3.07 -1.75 -12.21
C GLU A 8 3.98 -2.75 -11.49
N TRP A 9 4.97 -2.26 -10.75
CA TRP A 9 5.81 -3.10 -9.90
C TRP A 9 5.02 -3.85 -8.83
N ARG A 10 4.06 -3.19 -8.15
CA ARG A 10 3.17 -3.88 -7.20
C ARG A 10 2.37 -4.98 -7.87
N LYS A 11 1.80 -4.72 -9.05
CA LYS A 11 1.09 -5.75 -9.83
C LYS A 11 1.98 -6.94 -10.14
N ARG A 12 3.21 -6.71 -10.62
CA ARG A 12 4.20 -7.77 -10.86
C ARG A 12 4.54 -8.54 -9.59
N THR A 13 4.70 -7.86 -8.45
CA THR A 13 4.93 -8.51 -7.16
C THR A 13 3.77 -9.45 -6.81
N PHE A 14 2.52 -9.02 -6.97
CA PHE A 14 1.34 -9.86 -6.74
C PHE A 14 1.21 -11.03 -7.71
N GLN A 15 1.55 -10.84 -8.99
CA GLN A 15 1.48 -11.86 -10.05
C GLN A 15 2.65 -12.85 -10.01
N SER A 16 3.73 -12.55 -9.29
CA SER A 16 4.89 -13.43 -9.19
C SER A 16 4.59 -14.75 -8.47
N SER A 17 5.42 -15.76 -8.70
CA SER A 17 5.39 -17.08 -8.04
C SER A 17 5.89 -17.07 -6.59
N LEU A 18 6.14 -15.89 -6.01
CA LEU A 18 6.57 -15.75 -4.63
C LEU A 18 5.47 -16.18 -3.65
N THR A 19 5.88 -16.66 -2.47
CA THR A 19 4.94 -16.95 -1.39
C THR A 19 4.33 -15.66 -0.83
N THR A 20 3.18 -15.75 -0.18
CA THR A 20 2.52 -14.59 0.44
C THR A 20 3.44 -13.82 1.40
N ALA A 21 4.21 -14.54 2.22
CA ALA A 21 5.18 -13.93 3.13
C ALA A 21 6.30 -13.18 2.37
N GLN A 22 6.77 -13.72 1.25
CA GLN A 22 7.78 -13.06 0.43
C GLN A 22 7.23 -11.79 -0.24
N LYS A 23 5.99 -11.84 -0.76
CA LYS A 23 5.31 -10.68 -1.32
C LYS A 23 5.14 -9.58 -0.28
N LEU A 24 4.72 -9.94 0.93
CA LEU A 24 4.58 -9.01 2.05
C LEU A 24 5.89 -8.27 2.35
N VAL A 25 7.02 -9.00 2.44
CA VAL A 25 8.35 -8.39 2.68
C VAL A 25 8.75 -7.42 1.57
N LEU A 26 8.47 -7.74 0.31
CA LEU A 26 8.78 -6.84 -0.81
C LEU A 26 7.90 -5.58 -0.79
N LEU A 27 6.61 -5.71 -0.49
CA LEU A 27 5.71 -4.57 -0.32
C LEU A 27 6.10 -3.71 0.89
N ALA A 28 6.57 -4.32 1.98
CA ALA A 28 7.14 -3.59 3.10
C ALA A 28 8.44 -2.85 2.71
N LEU A 29 9.33 -3.48 1.94
CA LEU A 29 10.55 -2.85 1.44
C LEU A 29 10.24 -1.61 0.59
N GLU A 30 9.14 -1.65 -0.17
CA GLU A 30 8.70 -0.52 -0.99
C GLU A 30 8.46 0.74 -0.14
N THR A 31 7.93 0.64 1.09
CA THR A 31 7.62 1.82 1.93
C THR A 31 8.88 2.63 2.30
N PHE A 32 10.05 2.00 2.23
CA PHE A 32 11.35 2.61 2.50
C PHE A 32 12.05 3.16 1.26
N ALA A 33 11.52 2.91 0.06
CA ALA A 33 12.13 3.37 -1.18
C ALA A 33 11.73 4.82 -1.49
N ASP A 34 12.73 5.64 -1.84
CA ASP A 34 12.55 7.05 -2.18
C ASP A 34 11.52 7.22 -3.30
N PHE A 35 10.58 8.15 -3.11
CA PHE A 35 9.44 8.32 -4.01
C PHE A 35 9.79 8.60 -5.48
N PRO A 36 10.74 9.50 -5.82
CA PRO A 36 10.99 9.83 -7.23
C PRO A 36 11.74 8.72 -7.97
N GLU A 37 12.60 7.96 -7.29
CA GLU A 37 13.54 7.05 -7.94
C GLU A 37 13.29 5.57 -7.64
N GLY A 38 12.60 5.22 -6.57
CA GLY A 38 12.47 3.84 -6.09
C GLY A 38 13.80 3.29 -5.57
N THR A 39 14.72 4.17 -5.18
CA THR A 39 16.08 3.88 -4.73
C THR A 39 16.19 4.00 -3.21
N ASN A 40 17.38 3.74 -2.66
CA ASN A 40 17.73 3.96 -1.25
C ASN A 40 16.83 3.29 -0.20
N ALA A 41 16.24 2.13 -0.47
CA ALA A 41 15.53 1.40 0.57
C ALA A 41 16.52 0.81 1.59
N ARG A 42 16.52 1.36 2.83
CA ARG A 42 17.46 1.01 3.93
C ARG A 42 16.78 0.58 5.24
N PRO A 43 15.78 -0.33 5.24
CA PRO A 43 15.12 -0.71 6.50
C PRO A 43 15.98 -1.57 7.43
N GLY A 44 16.90 -2.37 6.89
CA GLY A 44 17.59 -3.43 7.62
C GLY A 44 16.69 -4.67 7.84
N GLU A 45 17.31 -5.85 7.99
CA GLU A 45 16.55 -7.11 8.12
C GLU A 45 15.67 -7.16 9.38
N ALA A 46 16.13 -6.57 10.49
CA ALA A 46 15.41 -6.56 11.76
C ALA A 46 14.10 -5.77 11.68
N ARG A 47 14.15 -4.57 11.11
CA ARG A 47 12.95 -3.72 10.96
C ARG A 47 11.93 -4.34 10.01
N LEU A 48 12.39 -4.99 8.93
CA LEU A 48 11.50 -5.72 8.03
C LEU A 48 10.86 -6.93 8.71
N ALA A 49 11.63 -7.66 9.52
CA ALA A 49 11.14 -8.81 10.28
C ALA A 49 10.04 -8.36 11.26
N GLU A 50 10.28 -7.29 12.02
CA GLU A 50 9.32 -6.69 12.93
C GLU A 50 8.05 -6.22 12.21
N MET A 51 8.19 -5.40 11.18
CA MET A 51 7.06 -4.83 10.42
C MET A 51 6.19 -5.91 9.76
N CYS A 52 6.79 -7.02 9.33
CA CYS A 52 6.07 -8.12 8.68
C CYS A 52 5.58 -9.18 9.66
N GLY A 53 5.99 -9.15 10.94
CA GLY A 53 5.74 -10.24 11.89
C GLY A 53 6.41 -11.56 11.47
N LEU A 54 7.59 -11.50 10.85
CA LEU A 54 8.29 -12.67 10.30
C LEU A 54 9.66 -12.87 10.95
N GLN A 55 10.17 -14.09 10.87
CA GLN A 55 11.53 -14.41 11.30
C GLN A 55 12.57 -13.85 10.32
N HIS A 56 13.75 -13.46 10.82
CA HIS A 56 14.86 -12.95 10.00
C HIS A 56 15.22 -13.88 8.82
N ARG A 57 15.19 -15.19 9.03
CA ARG A 57 15.45 -16.18 7.97
C ARG A 57 14.44 -16.08 6.81
N ALA A 58 13.17 -15.83 7.12
CA ALA A 58 12.12 -15.65 6.12
C ALA A 58 12.33 -14.36 5.33
N VAL A 59 12.68 -13.26 6.00
CA VAL A 59 13.04 -11.99 5.35
C VAL A 59 14.22 -12.16 4.42
N ARG A 60 15.31 -12.82 4.86
CA ARG A 60 16.48 -13.10 4.02
C ARG A 60 16.12 -13.94 2.78
N SER A 61 15.29 -14.95 2.96
CA SER A 61 14.77 -15.78 1.87
C SER A 61 13.96 -14.95 0.87
N ALA A 62 13.07 -14.08 1.35
CA ALA A 62 12.27 -13.19 0.52
C ALA A 62 13.11 -12.21 -0.29
N LEU A 63 14.10 -11.56 0.33
CA LEU A 63 15.01 -10.64 -0.36
C LEU A 63 15.87 -11.37 -1.40
N ARG A 64 16.30 -12.60 -1.12
CA ARG A 64 17.02 -13.43 -2.12
C ARG A 64 16.10 -13.79 -3.29
N ALA A 65 14.88 -14.21 -3.02
CA ALA A 65 13.91 -14.57 -4.05
C ALA A 65 13.51 -13.37 -4.93
N GLY A 66 13.21 -12.22 -4.31
CA GLY A 66 12.90 -10.98 -5.03
C GLY A 66 14.03 -10.50 -5.94
N LYS A 67 15.29 -10.68 -5.52
CA LYS A 67 16.46 -10.44 -6.39
C LYS A 67 16.54 -11.43 -7.54
N ALA A 68 16.32 -12.72 -7.27
CA ALA A 68 16.40 -13.77 -8.28
C ALA A 68 15.40 -13.55 -9.44
N ILE A 69 14.21 -13.02 -9.15
CA ILE A 69 13.19 -12.72 -10.17
C ILE A 69 13.24 -11.28 -10.71
N GLY A 70 14.25 -10.49 -10.33
CA GLY A 70 14.46 -9.14 -10.86
C GLY A 70 13.39 -8.12 -10.44
N LEU A 71 12.78 -8.27 -9.25
CA LEU A 71 11.92 -7.23 -8.67
C LEU A 71 12.73 -6.16 -7.93
N ILE A 72 13.86 -6.57 -7.35
CA ILE A 72 14.73 -5.69 -6.56
C ILE A 72 16.19 -5.93 -6.89
N GLU A 73 17.00 -4.91 -6.66
CA GLU A 73 18.45 -4.96 -6.77
C GLU A 73 19.07 -4.48 -5.44
N GLN A 74 20.19 -5.09 -5.04
CA GLN A 74 20.95 -4.63 -3.89
C GLN A 74 22.08 -3.70 -4.36
N THR A 75 21.90 -2.40 -4.14
CA THR A 75 22.86 -1.37 -4.56
C THR A 75 23.94 -1.14 -3.51
N GLY A 76 23.70 -1.51 -2.25
CA GLY A 76 24.66 -1.37 -1.15
C GLY A 76 24.76 -2.63 -0.29
N ARG A 77 26.00 -3.05 0.02
CA ARG A 77 26.25 -4.17 0.94
C ARG A 77 25.98 -3.74 2.38
N ALA A 78 25.41 -4.63 3.17
CA ALA A 78 25.31 -4.43 4.62
C ALA A 78 26.70 -4.45 5.26
N ASN A 79 26.93 -3.59 6.25
CA ASN A 79 28.11 -3.60 7.09
C ASN A 79 27.70 -3.52 8.58
N PRO A 80 27.50 -4.69 9.23
CA PRO A 80 27.09 -4.73 10.63
C PRO A 80 28.07 -4.03 11.58
N LYS A 81 29.39 -4.12 11.31
CA LYS A 81 30.43 -3.49 12.14
C LYS A 81 30.33 -1.96 12.15
N ARG A 82 29.76 -1.37 11.11
CA ARG A 82 29.53 0.08 10.99
C ARG A 82 28.07 0.48 11.17
N GLY A 83 27.19 -0.44 11.59
CA GLY A 83 25.76 -0.19 11.73
C GLY A 83 25.04 0.12 10.41
N MET A 84 25.61 -0.25 9.25
CA MET A 84 25.01 0.06 7.95
C MET A 84 24.15 -1.11 7.47
N ALA A 85 22.88 -0.83 7.19
CA ALA A 85 21.97 -1.78 6.53
C ALA A 85 22.32 -1.95 5.04
N ALA A 86 21.89 -3.08 4.46
CA ALA A 86 21.90 -3.23 3.01
C ALA A 86 20.97 -2.19 2.36
N VAL A 87 21.37 -1.68 1.20
CA VAL A 87 20.60 -0.72 0.41
C VAL A 87 20.01 -1.44 -0.79
N TYR A 88 18.71 -1.24 -1.01
CA TYR A 88 17.99 -1.84 -2.12
C TYR A 88 17.37 -0.79 -3.04
N ARG A 89 17.13 -1.18 -4.29
CA ARG A 89 16.41 -0.44 -5.32
C ARG A 89 15.32 -1.31 -5.90
N LEU A 90 14.16 -0.71 -6.19
CA LEU A 90 13.06 -1.35 -6.91
C LEU A 90 13.33 -1.28 -8.42
N LEU A 91 13.18 -2.42 -9.10
CA LEU A 91 13.41 -2.49 -10.55
C LEU A 91 12.08 -2.32 -11.30
N PRO A 92 11.95 -1.35 -12.21
CA PRO A 92 10.72 -1.18 -12.99
C PRO A 92 10.43 -2.42 -13.86
N ALA A 93 9.19 -2.55 -14.32
CA ALA A 93 8.87 -3.53 -15.36
C ALA A 93 9.82 -3.32 -16.55
N PRO A 94 10.42 -4.40 -17.10
CA PRO A 94 11.11 -4.27 -18.37
C PRO A 94 10.10 -3.69 -19.35
N VAL A 95 10.43 -2.54 -19.94
CA VAL A 95 9.63 -1.99 -21.02
C VAL A 95 9.71 -3.06 -22.10
N SER A 96 8.59 -3.75 -22.35
CA SER A 96 8.51 -4.64 -23.50
C SER A 96 8.58 -3.70 -24.70
N THR A 97 9.80 -3.46 -25.18
CA THR A 97 10.03 -2.84 -26.48
C THR A 97 9.43 -3.85 -27.43
N GLY A 98 8.14 -3.68 -27.74
CA GLY A 98 7.43 -4.61 -28.59
C GLY A 98 8.26 -4.80 -29.84
N THR A 99 8.82 -5.99 -30.02
CA THR A 99 9.24 -6.44 -31.33
C THR A 99 7.99 -6.30 -32.17
N GLN A 100 7.92 -5.26 -32.99
CA GLN A 100 6.93 -5.20 -34.05
C GLN A 100 7.25 -6.40 -34.93
N MET A 101 6.57 -7.52 -34.67
CA MET A 101 6.47 -8.59 -35.64
C MET A 101 5.90 -7.91 -36.89
N PRO A 102 6.62 -7.92 -38.02
CA PRO A 102 6.04 -7.46 -39.27
C PRO A 102 4.74 -8.23 -39.45
N VAL A 103 3.62 -7.52 -39.45
CA VAL A 103 2.38 -8.09 -39.93
C VAL A 103 2.62 -8.26 -41.42
N GLU A 104 2.98 -9.48 -41.85
CA GLU A 104 2.98 -9.82 -43.26
C GLU A 104 1.57 -9.54 -43.79
N ALA A 105 1.47 -8.50 -44.62
CA ALA A 105 0.24 -8.02 -45.20
C ALA A 105 -0.21 -8.87 -46.41
N ASP A 106 0.05 -10.18 -46.39
CA ASP A 106 -0.17 -11.06 -47.54
C ASP A 106 -1.06 -12.29 -47.24
N PHE A 107 -1.95 -12.20 -46.24
CA PHE A 107 -3.12 -13.08 -46.21
C PHE A 107 -4.22 -12.56 -47.15
N ASN A 108 -3.90 -12.56 -48.46
CA ASN A 108 -4.90 -12.48 -49.52
C ASN A 108 -5.72 -13.78 -49.54
N ARG A 109 -6.80 -13.76 -48.77
CA ARG A 109 -7.76 -14.86 -48.64
C ARG A 109 -8.83 -14.79 -49.74
N HIS A 110 -8.48 -14.87 -51.03
CA HIS A 110 -9.49 -15.15 -52.08
C HIS A 110 -8.88 -15.81 -53.34
N GLY A 111 -9.40 -17.00 -53.66
CA GLY A 111 -9.57 -17.45 -55.05
C GLY A 111 -8.44 -18.25 -55.70
N GLY A 112 -8.35 -19.55 -55.43
CA GLY A 112 -7.52 -20.46 -56.22
C GLY A 112 -7.90 -21.92 -55.96
N ALA A 113 -8.34 -22.60 -57.02
CA ALA A 113 -8.94 -23.94 -57.01
C ALA A 113 -8.12 -25.03 -56.27
N PHE A 114 -8.82 -25.81 -55.43
CA PHE A 114 -8.33 -27.11 -54.96
C PHE A 114 -8.39 -28.12 -56.12
N GLN A 115 -7.24 -28.57 -56.60
CA GLN A 115 -7.11 -29.82 -57.37
C GLN A 115 -6.76 -30.98 -56.41
N PRO A 116 -7.39 -32.16 -56.55
CA PRO A 116 -6.98 -33.34 -55.80
C PRO A 116 -5.99 -34.19 -56.61
N ALA A 117 -4.81 -34.45 -56.06
CA ALA A 117 -3.93 -35.55 -56.46
C ALA A 117 -3.61 -36.34 -55.18
N ARG A 118 -4.23 -37.50 -54.93
CA ARG A 118 -3.90 -38.87 -55.39
C ARG A 118 -2.44 -39.30 -55.11
N GLY A 119 -2.32 -40.31 -54.24
CA GLY A 119 -1.18 -41.21 -54.02
C GLY A 119 -0.14 -40.68 -53.02
N ASP A 120 0.46 -41.45 -52.12
CA ASP A 120 0.35 -42.86 -51.77
C ASP A 120 1.05 -43.05 -50.39
N ILE A 121 0.44 -43.89 -49.57
CA ILE A 121 1.02 -44.84 -48.58
C ILE A 121 2.47 -44.59 -48.10
N SER A 122 2.68 -44.40 -46.79
CA SER A 122 3.81 -45.06 -46.11
C SER A 122 3.55 -45.32 -44.63
N THR A 123 3.79 -46.58 -44.28
CA THR A 123 3.51 -47.35 -43.08
C THR A 123 4.60 -47.17 -42.02
N GLY A 124 4.24 -47.36 -40.73
CA GLY A 124 5.15 -47.69 -39.62
C GLY A 124 5.85 -46.46 -39.00
N THR A 125 5.89 -46.25 -37.69
CA THR A 125 6.21 -47.25 -36.66
C THR A 125 5.67 -46.77 -35.31
N VAL A 126 4.87 -47.63 -34.68
CA VAL A 126 4.51 -47.57 -33.26
C VAL A 126 5.69 -48.15 -32.48
N VAL A 127 6.22 -47.41 -31.51
CA VAL A 127 7.14 -47.94 -30.49
C VAL A 127 6.48 -47.76 -29.11
N PRO A 128 6.38 -48.82 -28.30
CA PRO A 128 5.66 -48.83 -27.03
C PRO A 128 6.44 -48.18 -25.87
N PRO A 129 5.75 -47.79 -24.78
CA PRO A 129 6.38 -47.38 -23.54
C PRO A 129 6.86 -48.61 -22.75
N THR A 130 8.08 -48.56 -22.21
CA THR A 130 8.59 -49.57 -21.26
C THR A 130 9.28 -48.80 -20.12
N ASN A 131 8.57 -48.50 -19.03
CA ASN A 131 8.41 -49.28 -17.78
C ASN A 131 9.39 -48.74 -16.68
N PRO A 132 9.35 -49.21 -15.42
CA PRO A 132 8.80 -48.44 -14.31
C PRO A 132 9.81 -48.11 -13.20
N GLU A 133 9.31 -47.33 -12.25
CA GLU A 133 9.74 -47.08 -10.87
C GLU A 133 10.87 -47.96 -10.28
N THR A 134 11.89 -47.29 -9.76
CA THR A 134 12.76 -47.83 -8.70
C THR A 134 12.45 -47.13 -7.38
N PRO A 135 11.91 -47.84 -6.36
CA PRO A 135 11.87 -47.38 -4.99
C PRO A 135 13.28 -47.45 -4.39
N ARG A 136 13.75 -46.37 -3.77
CA ARG A 136 14.94 -46.40 -2.90
C ARG A 136 14.51 -46.55 -1.46
N ASP A 137 14.67 -47.76 -0.95
CA ASP A 137 14.75 -48.04 0.47
C ASP A 137 16.03 -47.41 1.05
N ASN A 138 15.87 -46.65 2.13
CA ASN A 138 16.95 -46.37 3.08
C ASN A 138 16.36 -46.47 4.48
N THR A 139 16.25 -47.72 4.93
CA THR A 139 16.13 -48.11 6.32
C THR A 139 17.41 -47.73 7.07
N LYS A 140 17.31 -46.82 8.03
CA LYS A 140 18.24 -46.79 9.16
C LYS A 140 17.46 -46.72 10.46
N GLU A 141 17.30 -47.92 11.02
CA GLU A 141 17.02 -48.15 12.42
C GLU A 141 18.12 -47.52 13.28
N GLY A 142 17.70 -46.70 14.24
CA GLY A 142 18.53 -46.19 15.32
C GLY A 142 17.80 -46.47 16.63
N VAL A 143 18.24 -47.53 17.29
CA VAL A 143 17.70 -48.11 18.51
C VAL A 143 18.18 -47.34 19.76
N ARG A 144 17.21 -47.01 20.62
CA ARG A 144 17.22 -46.93 22.10
C ARG A 144 17.81 -45.74 22.89
N ALA A 145 16.91 -45.30 23.79
CA ALA A 145 17.03 -45.17 25.25
C ALA A 145 17.47 -43.83 25.85
N GLY A 146 16.63 -43.32 26.75
CA GLY A 146 16.91 -42.16 27.57
C GLY A 146 15.67 -41.66 28.32
N THR A 147 15.15 -42.47 29.22
CA THR A 147 14.16 -42.11 30.24
C THR A 147 14.68 -40.96 31.11
N CYS A 148 13.89 -39.91 31.34
CA CYS A 148 13.87 -39.26 32.64
C CYS A 148 12.48 -38.72 32.94
N ASP A 149 11.95 -39.32 34.00
CA ASP A 149 10.73 -39.06 34.72
C ASP A 149 10.92 -37.78 35.55
N SER A 150 9.93 -36.90 35.58
CA SER A 150 9.82 -35.80 36.56
C SER A 150 8.37 -35.34 36.59
N GLY A 151 7.68 -35.79 37.63
CA GLY A 151 6.27 -35.58 37.84
C GLY A 151 5.86 -34.13 38.01
N ALA A 152 4.61 -33.86 37.65
CA ALA A 152 3.88 -32.70 38.11
C ALA A 152 2.49 -33.17 38.56
N THR A 153 2.33 -33.11 39.87
CA THR A 153 1.14 -33.33 40.68
C THR A 153 -0.12 -32.70 40.07
N ALA A 154 -1.14 -33.51 39.85
CA ALA A 154 -2.49 -33.05 39.52
C ALA A 154 -3.12 -32.38 40.75
N VAL A 155 -3.53 -31.12 40.59
CA VAL A 155 -4.44 -30.43 41.51
C VAL A 155 -5.82 -30.35 40.82
N PRO A 156 -6.91 -30.80 41.45
CA PRO A 156 -8.24 -30.72 40.86
C PRO A 156 -8.94 -29.41 41.20
N GLY A 157 -9.56 -28.81 40.18
CA GLY A 157 -10.76 -27.98 40.33
C GLY A 157 -10.54 -26.47 40.42
N MET A 158 -10.84 -25.79 39.31
CA MET A 158 -11.69 -24.59 39.32
C MET A 158 -12.40 -24.47 37.97
N ALA A 159 -13.73 -24.48 38.01
CA ALA A 159 -14.59 -24.21 36.88
C ALA A 159 -14.41 -22.75 36.45
N HIS A 160 -13.98 -22.54 35.20
CA HIS A 160 -13.88 -21.21 34.60
C HIS A 160 -15.21 -20.92 33.88
N PRO A 161 -15.87 -19.78 34.13
CA PRO A 161 -17.10 -19.45 33.44
C PRO A 161 -16.81 -19.21 31.96
N GLU A 162 -17.62 -19.87 31.15
CA GLU A 162 -17.75 -19.76 29.71
C GLU A 162 -18.25 -18.35 29.37
N ILE A 163 -17.32 -17.45 29.08
CA ILE A 163 -17.63 -16.13 28.55
C ILE A 163 -17.74 -16.27 27.03
N ASP A 164 -18.99 -16.47 26.62
CA ASP A 164 -19.48 -16.28 25.28
C ASP A 164 -19.23 -14.82 24.84
N ARG A 165 -18.13 -14.59 24.13
CA ARG A 165 -17.82 -13.28 23.51
C ARG A 165 -17.21 -13.47 22.13
N GLN A 166 -17.93 -14.18 21.26
CA GLN A 166 -17.78 -14.01 19.82
C GLN A 166 -18.51 -12.74 19.37
N GLN A 167 -18.06 -11.58 19.84
CA GLN A 167 -18.27 -10.35 19.08
C GLN A 167 -17.15 -10.28 18.05
N GLN A 168 -17.56 -10.41 16.79
CA GLN A 168 -16.75 -10.18 15.60
C GLN A 168 -15.99 -8.85 15.71
N THR A 169 -14.75 -8.89 16.19
CA THR A 169 -13.79 -7.82 15.94
C THR A 169 -13.25 -8.05 14.54
N LYS A 170 -14.01 -7.55 13.56
CA LYS A 170 -13.50 -7.34 12.21
C LYS A 170 -12.21 -6.52 12.38
N PRO A 171 -11.01 -7.04 12.05
CA PRO A 171 -9.78 -6.29 12.21
C PRO A 171 -9.93 -4.97 11.43
N PRO A 172 -9.55 -3.83 12.03
CA PRO A 172 -9.68 -2.55 11.35
C PRO A 172 -8.88 -2.62 10.04
N PRO A 173 -9.40 -2.04 8.94
CA PRO A 173 -8.65 -1.98 7.70
C PRO A 173 -7.29 -1.35 7.97
N ILE A 174 -6.23 -2.09 7.60
CA ILE A 174 -4.83 -1.68 7.70
C ILE A 174 -4.68 -0.40 6.84
N GLY A 175 -4.77 0.76 7.48
CA GLY A 175 -4.80 2.07 6.81
C GLY A 175 -5.45 3.20 7.59
N GLU A 176 -6.16 2.92 8.68
CA GLU A 176 -6.89 3.96 9.44
C GLU A 176 -6.08 4.58 10.60
N LEU A 177 -4.97 3.97 11.00
CA LEU A 177 -4.20 4.36 12.20
C LEU A 177 -3.51 5.74 12.12
N ASP A 178 -3.34 6.31 10.93
CA ASP A 178 -2.68 7.61 10.72
C ASP A 178 -3.58 8.65 10.05
N ARG A 179 -4.91 8.45 10.06
CA ARG A 179 -5.83 9.44 9.51
C ARG A 179 -5.87 10.67 10.42
N PRO A 180 -5.54 11.88 9.94
CA PRO A 180 -5.68 13.08 10.74
C PRO A 180 -7.16 13.27 11.12
N GLU A 181 -7.44 13.39 12.41
CA GLU A 181 -8.77 13.80 12.85
C GLU A 181 -8.99 15.26 12.47
N LEU A 182 -10.11 15.53 11.80
CA LEU A 182 -10.52 16.91 11.52
C LEU A 182 -11.03 17.54 12.82
N PRO A 183 -10.58 18.75 13.18
CA PRO A 183 -11.16 19.47 14.29
C PRO A 183 -12.65 19.72 14.04
N PRO A 184 -13.46 19.88 15.11
CA PRO A 184 -14.87 20.19 14.97
C PRO A 184 -15.05 21.46 14.13
N LYS A 185 -16.07 21.46 13.27
CA LYS A 185 -16.41 22.64 12.48
C LYS A 185 -16.70 23.81 13.44
N PRO A 186 -16.02 24.97 13.29
CA PRO A 186 -16.35 26.13 14.09
C PRO A 186 -17.82 26.49 13.86
N GLY A 187 -18.50 26.92 14.92
CA GLY A 187 -19.87 27.41 14.85
C GLY A 187 -20.00 28.66 13.96
N PRO A 188 -21.22 29.23 13.83
CA PRO A 188 -21.40 30.49 13.11
C PRO A 188 -20.49 31.59 13.66
N GLU A 189 -20.08 32.53 12.79
CA GLU A 189 -19.26 33.68 13.20
C GLU A 189 -20.02 34.51 14.25
N PRO A 190 -19.43 34.73 15.43
CA PRO A 190 -20.05 35.58 16.44
C PRO A 190 -19.97 37.05 16.00
N GLU A 191 -20.98 37.82 16.39
CA GLU A 191 -21.01 39.27 16.15
C GLU A 191 -19.80 39.96 16.79
N ARG A 192 -19.26 40.97 16.10
CA ARG A 192 -18.08 41.73 16.57
C ARG A 192 -18.44 42.73 17.67
N TYR A 193 -19.69 43.15 17.74
CA TYR A 193 -20.21 44.20 18.60
C TYR A 193 -21.46 43.72 19.34
N CYS A 194 -21.80 44.35 20.45
CA CYS A 194 -23.08 44.07 21.11
C CYS A 194 -24.24 44.75 20.36
N ALA A 195 -25.47 44.29 20.57
CA ALA A 195 -26.67 44.80 19.90
C ALA A 195 -26.91 46.31 20.05
N SER A 196 -26.36 46.94 21.10
CA SER A 196 -26.46 48.38 21.33
C SER A 196 -25.52 49.23 20.45
N HIS A 197 -24.57 48.61 19.75
CA HIS A 197 -23.63 49.29 18.86
C HIS A 197 -23.86 48.83 17.42
N MET A 198 -24.27 49.76 16.57
CA MET A 198 -24.47 49.52 15.14
C MET A 198 -23.14 49.44 14.38
N PRO A 199 -23.11 48.74 13.23
CA PRO A 199 -21.90 48.43 12.47
C PRO A 199 -21.28 49.61 11.71
N GLU A 200 -21.78 50.84 11.86
CA GLU A 200 -21.26 52.05 11.16
C GLU A 200 -19.84 52.47 11.58
N GLY A 201 -19.17 51.64 12.38
CA GLY A 201 -17.74 51.72 12.61
C GLY A 201 -17.39 52.56 13.83
N PRO A 202 -16.37 52.17 14.61
CA PRO A 202 -15.93 52.97 15.74
C PRO A 202 -15.13 54.18 15.24
N GLY A 203 -15.49 55.37 15.71
CA GLY A 203 -14.44 56.27 16.18
C GLY A 203 -13.73 55.60 17.34
N ASP A 204 -12.42 55.79 17.48
CA ASP A 204 -11.50 54.98 18.31
C ASP A 204 -11.77 54.94 19.85
N GLU A 205 -12.93 55.39 20.32
CA GLU A 205 -13.18 55.80 21.71
C GLU A 205 -14.34 55.07 22.43
N TRP A 206 -14.82 53.93 21.93
CA TRP A 206 -15.91 53.21 22.59
C TRP A 206 -15.41 52.22 23.66
N ASP A 207 -15.44 52.63 24.93
CA ASP A 207 -15.10 51.79 26.09
C ASP A 207 -16.27 50.92 26.59
N CYS A 208 -17.02 50.31 25.67
CA CYS A 208 -18.12 49.42 26.05
C CYS A 208 -17.58 48.05 26.51
N ARG A 209 -17.89 47.68 27.76
CA ARG A 209 -17.52 46.39 28.37
C ARG A 209 -18.02 45.18 27.57
N ASP A 210 -19.22 45.25 27.01
CA ASP A 210 -19.82 44.15 26.25
C ASP A 210 -19.18 43.98 24.88
N CYS A 211 -18.90 45.09 24.17
CA CYS A 211 -18.14 45.06 22.91
C CYS A 211 -16.73 44.47 23.12
N LYS A 212 -16.04 44.85 24.20
CA LYS A 212 -14.73 44.24 24.54
C LYS A 212 -14.83 42.73 24.77
N SER A 213 -15.94 42.26 25.33
CA SER A 213 -16.17 40.84 25.59
C SER A 213 -16.50 40.09 24.30
N GLN A 214 -17.40 40.61 23.47
CA GLN A 214 -17.72 40.07 22.14
C GLN A 214 -16.48 40.01 21.23
N TRP A 215 -15.67 41.06 21.22
CA TRP A 215 -14.43 41.09 20.46
C TRP A 215 -13.44 39.99 20.86
N LYS A 216 -13.37 39.64 22.16
CA LYS A 216 -12.55 38.50 22.61
C LYS A 216 -13.09 37.18 22.07
N VAL A 217 -14.40 36.98 22.09
CA VAL A 217 -15.06 35.78 21.53
C VAL A 217 -14.81 35.70 20.02
N HIS A 218 -15.00 36.80 19.29
CA HIS A 218 -14.72 36.89 17.86
C HIS A 218 -13.25 36.59 17.53
N LYS A 219 -12.29 37.18 18.26
CA LYS A 219 -10.86 36.86 18.10
C LYS A 219 -10.56 35.38 18.30
N GLN A 220 -11.17 34.74 19.29
CA GLN A 220 -10.98 33.30 19.51
C GLN A 220 -11.60 32.48 18.38
N TRP A 221 -12.79 32.86 17.91
CA TRP A 221 -13.42 32.22 16.75
C TRP A 221 -12.54 32.32 15.50
N VAL A 222 -11.96 33.49 15.20
CA VAL A 222 -11.05 33.68 14.05
C VAL A 222 -9.84 32.74 14.13
N LYS A 223 -9.25 32.57 15.33
CA LYS A 223 -8.14 31.61 15.53
C LYS A 223 -8.60 30.18 15.25
N ASN A 224 -9.71 29.75 15.86
CA ASN A 224 -10.25 28.40 15.67
C ASN A 224 -10.62 28.14 14.20
N ALA A 225 -11.18 29.14 13.51
CA ALA A 225 -11.52 29.06 12.09
C ALA A 225 -10.27 28.91 11.20
N ALA A 226 -9.20 29.64 11.52
CA ALA A 226 -7.91 29.51 10.83
C ALA A 226 -7.27 28.12 11.05
N GLU A 227 -7.29 27.60 12.28
CA GLU A 227 -6.81 26.25 12.61
C GLU A 227 -7.61 25.18 11.88
N HIS A 228 -8.94 25.28 11.88
CA HIS A 228 -9.81 24.35 11.15
C HIS A 228 -9.54 24.38 9.63
N LYS A 229 -9.32 25.56 9.04
CA LYS A 229 -8.94 25.68 7.62
C LYS A 229 -7.60 25.02 7.32
N LYS A 230 -6.62 25.16 8.22
CA LYS A 230 -5.32 24.50 8.10
C LYS A 230 -5.48 22.98 8.17
N ALA A 231 -6.25 22.47 9.13
CA ALA A 231 -6.52 21.05 9.28
C ALA A 231 -7.23 20.44 8.08
N ILE A 232 -8.22 21.14 7.47
CA ILE A 232 -8.84 20.69 6.21
C ILE A 232 -7.80 20.56 5.10
N THR A 233 -6.87 21.52 5.01
CA THR A 233 -5.83 21.50 3.97
C THR A 233 -4.88 20.31 4.18
N GLU A 234 -4.43 20.07 5.41
CA GLU A 234 -3.59 18.93 5.76
C GLU A 234 -4.30 17.60 5.50
N TYR A 235 -5.57 17.50 5.90
CA TYR A 235 -6.41 16.33 5.64
C TYR A 235 -6.57 16.06 4.14
N ARG A 236 -6.76 17.10 3.31
CA ARG A 236 -6.81 16.95 1.85
C ARG A 236 -5.50 16.42 1.28
N LEU A 237 -4.37 16.97 1.72
CA LEU A 237 -3.06 16.49 1.29
C LEU A 237 -2.86 15.02 1.68
N TRP A 238 -3.31 14.62 2.87
CA TRP A 238 -3.30 13.23 3.31
C TRP A 238 -4.18 12.34 2.43
N VAL A 239 -5.41 12.76 2.11
CA VAL A 239 -6.31 12.00 1.22
C VAL A 239 -5.70 11.82 -0.17
N ILE A 240 -5.11 12.88 -0.74
CA ILE A 240 -4.43 12.83 -2.05
C ILE A 240 -3.21 11.90 -2.00
N ALA A 241 -2.42 11.95 -0.92
CA ALA A 241 -1.24 11.12 -0.75
C ALA A 241 -1.60 9.62 -0.65
N ASN A 242 -2.74 9.30 -0.05
CA ASN A 242 -3.21 7.93 0.17
C ASN A 242 -4.19 7.42 -0.92
N CYS A 243 -4.58 8.26 -1.88
CA CYS A 243 -5.45 7.84 -2.96
C CYS A 243 -4.69 7.01 -4.01
N ASN A 244 -5.12 5.77 -4.20
CA ASN A 244 -4.52 4.85 -5.18
C ASN A 244 -4.83 5.20 -6.63
N GLU A 245 -5.80 6.09 -6.88
CA GLU A 245 -6.24 6.45 -8.23
C GLU A 245 -5.65 7.80 -8.67
N CYS A 246 -5.44 8.72 -7.73
CA CYS A 246 -4.96 10.07 -8.01
C CYS A 246 -3.45 10.18 -8.26
N ASP A 247 -3.09 11.23 -9.00
CA ASP A 247 -1.73 11.75 -9.08
C ASP A 247 -1.36 12.59 -7.84
N GLY A 248 -0.19 13.25 -7.86
CA GLY A 248 0.28 14.08 -6.73
C GLY A 248 -0.52 15.36 -6.49
N LYS A 249 -1.43 15.70 -7.39
CA LYS A 249 -2.30 16.87 -7.34
C LYS A 249 -3.75 16.50 -7.03
N GLY A 250 -4.06 15.22 -6.79
CA GLY A 250 -5.43 14.76 -6.58
C GLY A 250 -6.23 14.61 -7.87
N GLN A 251 -5.56 14.51 -9.01
CA GLN A 251 -6.16 14.41 -10.33
C GLN A 251 -6.20 12.96 -10.81
N GLN A 252 -7.25 12.60 -11.52
CA GLN A 252 -7.41 11.30 -12.17
C GLN A 252 -7.51 11.51 -13.67
N GLU A 253 -6.67 10.81 -14.43
CA GLU A 253 -6.78 10.74 -15.88
C GLU A 253 -7.93 9.79 -16.25
N THR A 254 -8.90 10.31 -17.00
CA THR A 254 -10.01 9.53 -17.54
C THR A 254 -9.98 9.63 -19.07
N PRO A 255 -10.66 8.72 -19.81
CA PRO A 255 -10.77 8.84 -21.27
C PRO A 255 -11.37 10.17 -21.76
N LEU A 256 -12.09 10.88 -20.88
CA LEU A 256 -12.72 12.17 -21.12
C LEU A 256 -11.85 13.37 -20.70
N GLY A 257 -10.61 13.14 -20.26
CA GLY A 257 -9.67 14.15 -19.79
C GLY A 257 -9.34 14.05 -18.29
N VAL A 258 -8.60 15.05 -17.79
CA VAL A 258 -8.14 15.13 -16.40
C VAL A 258 -9.26 15.69 -15.51
N LYS A 259 -9.63 14.95 -14.46
CA LYS A 259 -10.63 15.39 -13.47
C LYS A 259 -10.00 15.48 -12.08
N ASN A 260 -10.37 16.50 -11.30
CA ASN A 260 -10.02 16.57 -9.89
C ASN A 260 -10.91 15.62 -9.10
N HIS A 261 -10.36 14.48 -8.69
CA HIS A 261 -11.11 13.39 -8.05
C HIS A 261 -11.59 13.75 -6.63
N HIS A 262 -10.93 14.69 -5.95
CA HIS A 262 -11.25 15.09 -4.57
C HIS A 262 -11.86 16.49 -4.43
N ASN A 263 -12.38 17.08 -5.52
CA ASN A 263 -13.01 18.41 -5.48
C ASN A 263 -14.25 18.47 -4.58
N ASP A 264 -14.91 17.34 -4.28
CA ASP A 264 -16.08 17.35 -3.40
C ASP A 264 -15.77 17.80 -1.96
N ILE A 265 -14.50 17.73 -1.52
CA ILE A 265 -14.09 18.29 -0.22
C ILE A 265 -14.24 19.83 -0.20
N ASP A 266 -14.16 20.50 -1.35
CA ASP A 266 -14.45 21.95 -1.47
C ASP A 266 -15.94 22.25 -1.37
N ARG A 267 -16.79 21.30 -1.72
CA ARG A 267 -18.24 21.46 -1.64
C ARG A 267 -18.76 21.45 -0.21
N PHE A 268 -18.13 20.68 0.67
CA PHE A 268 -18.48 20.64 2.09
C PHE A 268 -17.87 21.80 2.91
N TYR A 269 -16.83 22.45 2.39
CA TYR A 269 -16.12 23.56 3.04
C TYR A 269 -15.77 24.67 2.05
N PRO A 270 -16.76 25.41 1.53
CA PRO A 270 -16.50 26.47 0.56
C PRO A 270 -15.61 27.55 1.19
N ALA A 271 -14.43 27.77 0.60
CA ALA A 271 -13.48 28.79 1.06
C ALA A 271 -14.02 30.24 1.01
N LYS A 272 -15.19 30.44 0.39
CA LYS A 272 -15.80 31.75 0.14
C LYS A 272 -16.70 32.27 1.28
N GLU A 273 -17.06 31.46 2.27
CA GLU A 273 -17.99 31.89 3.33
C GLU A 273 -17.33 32.36 4.63
N ILE A 274 -16.00 32.26 4.77
CA ILE A 274 -15.31 32.51 6.07
C ILE A 274 -14.63 33.89 6.11
N VAL A 275 -14.73 34.70 5.06
CA VAL A 275 -14.11 36.03 5.03
C VAL A 275 -15.10 37.08 4.51
N ARG A 276 -15.87 37.66 5.42
CA ARG A 276 -16.43 39.01 5.30
C ARG A 276 -16.24 39.77 6.61
#